data_AF-A0A528CBI8-F1
#
_entry.id   AF-A0A528CBI8-F1
#
_cell.length_a   1.000
_cell.length_b   1.000
_cell.length_c   1.000
_cell.angle_alpha   90.00
_cell.angle_beta   90.00
_cell.angle_gamma   90.00
#
_symmetry.space_group_name_H-M   'P 1'
#
loop_
_entity.id
_entity.type
_entity.pdbx_description
1 polymer ?
#
loop_
_entity_poly.entity_id
_entity_poly.type
_entity_poly.pdbx_seq_one_letter_code
_entity_poly.pdbx_strand_id
1 'polypeptide(L)'
;TETNRLSGLMERLIVEGAIALPYAARDLDEQAAATLVGAMRKADEAIRLIEPGQDVLNGWRNGLAAVLEGSRSTALLAGCAAHLLYEAGRLSAEAAAGLLGRRLSPGTPVAEAAGFFEGFFSTAGQRLIYDAGLRSAVDSWLKSLDEDAFIAHLPLLRRVFSNLDSMERRRLIEAVLGRAARLPAGLTPTPDSGEAWRRHLERLGPLLMGGNGNG
;
A
#
# COMPACT_ATOMS: atom_id res chain seq x y z
N THR A 1 3.71 36.56 -15.78
CA THR A 1 2.38 36.63 -15.16
C THR A 1 2.46 36.02 -13.77
N GLU A 2 1.53 36.38 -12.87
CA GLU A 2 1.47 35.90 -11.48
C GLU A 2 1.40 34.36 -11.39
N THR A 3 0.70 33.73 -12.34
CA THR A 3 0.62 32.27 -12.52
C THR A 3 1.99 31.61 -12.73
N ASN A 4 2.89 32.26 -13.47
CA ASN A 4 4.23 31.73 -13.74
C ASN A 4 5.14 31.84 -12.50
N ARG A 5 4.92 32.87 -11.66
CA ARG A 5 5.62 32.99 -10.37
C ARG A 5 5.13 31.94 -9.37
N LEU A 6 3.83 31.70 -9.31
CA LEU A 6 3.25 30.68 -8.44
C LEU A 6 3.72 29.27 -8.82
N SER A 7 3.71 28.94 -10.11
CA SER A 7 4.23 27.66 -10.62
C SER A 7 5.70 27.46 -10.23
N GLY A 8 6.57 28.46 -10.45
CA GLY A 8 7.98 28.37 -10.07
C GLY A 8 8.22 28.24 -8.56
N LEU A 9 7.38 28.87 -7.72
CA LEU A 9 7.43 28.68 -6.27
C LEU A 9 7.02 27.26 -5.86
N MET A 10 5.98 26.72 -6.49
CA MET A 10 5.50 25.37 -6.19
C MET A 10 6.53 24.31 -6.60
N GLU A 11 7.13 24.42 -7.79
CA GLU A 11 8.23 23.53 -8.21
C GLU A 11 9.39 23.55 -7.22
N ARG A 12 9.79 24.74 -6.75
CA ARG A 12 10.84 24.88 -5.75
C ARG A 12 10.48 24.19 -4.43
N LEU A 13 9.26 24.38 -3.93
CA LEU A 13 8.79 23.73 -2.71
C LEU A 13 8.75 22.20 -2.84
N ILE A 14 8.38 21.68 -4.02
CA ILE A 14 8.39 20.24 -4.29
C ILE A 14 9.83 19.71 -4.23
N VAL A 15 10.78 20.40 -4.85
CA VAL A 15 12.20 20.01 -4.83
C VAL A 15 12.76 20.05 -3.41
N GLU A 16 12.54 21.13 -2.67
CA GLU A 16 12.99 21.27 -1.29
C GLU A 16 12.37 20.20 -0.38
N GLY A 17 11.07 19.96 -0.53
CA GLY A 17 10.34 18.90 0.18
C GLY A 17 10.88 17.51 -0.14
N ALA A 18 11.14 17.22 -1.42
CA ALA A 18 11.68 15.92 -1.85
C ALA A 18 13.06 15.64 -1.25
N ILE A 19 13.93 16.66 -1.16
CA ILE A 19 15.26 16.55 -0.56
C ILE A 19 15.17 16.37 0.96
N ALA A 20 14.26 17.10 1.62
CA ALA A 20 14.11 17.05 3.07
C ALA A 20 13.39 15.77 3.56
N LEU A 21 12.54 15.17 2.72
CA LEU A 21 11.65 14.08 3.10
C LEU A 21 12.37 12.86 3.72
N PRO A 22 13.48 12.33 3.17
CA PRO A 22 14.19 11.20 3.77
C PRO A 22 14.79 11.52 5.14
N TYR A 23 15.08 12.78 5.42
CA TYR A 23 15.57 13.21 6.74
C TYR A 23 14.43 13.35 7.74
N ALA A 24 13.30 13.92 7.30
CA ALA A 24 12.10 14.04 8.11
C ALA A 24 11.51 12.67 8.51
N ALA A 25 11.75 11.63 7.71
CA ALA A 25 11.26 10.27 7.96
C ALA A 25 12.03 9.47 9.03
N ARG A 26 13.15 10.00 9.57
CA ARG A 26 14.07 9.23 10.43
C ARG A 26 13.62 9.23 11.89
N ASP A 27 13.66 8.05 12.49
CA ASP A 27 13.47 7.83 13.94
C ASP A 27 12.20 8.46 14.51
N LEU A 28 11.14 8.52 13.70
CA LEU A 28 9.85 9.03 14.14
C LEU A 28 9.17 8.04 15.08
N ASP A 29 8.49 8.56 16.09
CA ASP A 29 7.50 7.78 16.84
C ASP A 29 6.25 7.47 15.98
N GLU A 30 5.36 6.65 16.51
CA GLU A 30 4.14 6.20 15.81
C GLU A 30 3.25 7.36 15.37
N GLN A 31 3.05 8.36 16.23
CA GLN A 31 2.16 9.49 15.97
C GLN A 31 2.74 10.40 14.89
N ALA A 32 4.04 10.71 14.98
CA ALA A 32 4.75 11.50 13.99
C ALA A 32 4.83 10.78 12.64
N ALA A 33 5.03 9.46 12.63
CA ALA A 33 5.00 8.65 11.41
C ALA A 33 3.62 8.69 10.74
N ALA A 34 2.53 8.54 11.51
CA ALA A 34 1.17 8.64 10.98
C ALA A 34 0.87 10.03 10.39
N THR A 35 1.31 11.10 11.06
CA THR A 35 1.18 12.47 10.54
C THR A 35 1.95 12.66 9.24
N LEU A 36 3.19 12.16 9.16
CA LEU A 36 4.01 12.27 7.96
C LEU A 36 3.46 11.44 6.79
N VAL A 37 2.88 10.26 7.04
CA VAL A 37 2.14 9.50 6.01
C VAL A 37 1.02 10.34 5.41
N GLY A 38 0.22 11.00 6.26
CA GLY A 38 -0.85 11.90 5.80
C GLY A 38 -0.31 13.04 4.94
N ALA A 39 0.81 13.65 5.34
CA ALA A 39 1.46 14.71 4.58
C ALA A 39 2.03 14.23 3.25
N MET A 40 2.70 13.06 3.22
CA MET A 40 3.24 12.45 2.00
C MET A 40 2.16 12.20 0.95
N ARG A 41 1.01 11.68 1.37
CA ARG A 41 -0.12 11.41 0.46
C ARG A 41 -0.71 12.69 -0.11
N LYS A 42 -0.97 13.69 0.74
CA LYS A 42 -1.50 14.99 0.30
C LYS A 42 -0.52 15.72 -0.62
N ALA A 43 0.78 15.62 -0.33
CA ALA A 43 1.82 16.19 -1.19
C ALA A 43 1.84 15.49 -2.55
N ASP A 44 1.82 14.15 -2.59
CA ASP A 44 1.79 13.39 -3.84
C ASP A 44 0.55 13.71 -4.68
N GLU A 45 -0.64 13.77 -4.06
CA GLU A 45 -1.89 14.18 -4.71
C GLU A 45 -1.80 15.59 -5.29
N ALA A 46 -1.34 16.57 -4.49
CA ALA A 46 -1.16 17.94 -4.95
C ALA A 46 -0.16 18.02 -6.11
N ILE A 47 0.96 17.32 -6.03
CA ILE A 47 1.97 17.27 -7.10
C ILE A 47 1.39 16.72 -8.39
N ARG A 48 0.56 15.68 -8.34
CA ARG A 48 -0.14 15.15 -9.53
C ARG A 48 -1.08 16.19 -10.14
N LEU A 49 -1.79 16.98 -9.34
CA LEU A 49 -2.69 18.03 -9.82
C LEU A 49 -1.97 19.21 -10.47
N ILE A 50 -0.74 19.51 -10.03
CA ILE A 50 0.08 20.61 -10.53
C ILE A 50 0.68 20.29 -11.90
N GLU A 51 0.86 18.99 -12.20
CA GLU A 51 1.53 18.49 -13.41
C GLU A 51 2.88 19.20 -13.69
N PRO A 52 3.81 19.21 -12.70
CA PRO A 52 5.08 19.92 -12.86
C PRO A 52 5.97 19.25 -13.92
N GLY A 53 7.04 19.94 -14.29
CA GLY A 53 8.07 19.37 -15.18
C GLY A 53 8.56 18.00 -14.72
N GLN A 54 8.92 17.14 -15.68
CA GLN A 54 9.31 15.75 -15.39
C GLN A 54 10.48 15.64 -14.41
N ASP A 55 11.42 16.59 -14.42
CA ASP A 55 12.56 16.62 -13.50
C ASP A 55 12.12 16.83 -12.05
N VAL A 56 11.16 17.73 -11.82
CA VAL A 56 10.57 18.00 -10.49
C VAL A 56 9.81 16.78 -9.99
N LEU A 57 9.01 16.18 -10.87
CA LEU A 57 8.26 14.95 -10.56
C LEU A 57 9.20 13.77 -10.23
N ASN A 58 10.30 13.63 -10.96
CA ASN A 58 11.33 12.65 -10.68
C ASN A 58 12.07 12.93 -9.36
N GLY A 59 12.32 14.20 -9.04
CA GLY A 59 12.87 14.61 -7.75
C GLY A 59 12.01 14.13 -6.58
N TRP A 60 10.71 14.39 -6.63
CA TRP A 60 9.75 13.90 -5.63
C TRP A 60 9.77 12.37 -5.49
N ARG A 61 9.73 11.65 -6.62
CA ARG A 61 9.80 10.18 -6.64
C ARG A 61 11.10 9.65 -6.06
N ASN A 62 12.23 10.33 -6.30
CA ASN A 62 13.52 9.95 -5.72
C ASN A 62 13.54 10.16 -4.20
N GLY A 63 12.89 11.23 -3.70
CA GLY A 63 12.68 11.43 -2.26
C GLY A 63 11.88 10.29 -1.63
N LEU A 64 10.78 9.86 -2.26
CA LEU A 64 10.02 8.68 -1.83
C LEU A 64 10.86 7.40 -1.85
N ALA A 65 11.66 7.18 -2.89
CA ALA A 65 12.55 6.02 -2.97
C ALA A 65 13.57 6.00 -1.83
N ALA A 66 14.15 7.16 -1.50
CA ALA A 66 15.07 7.28 -0.38
C ALA A 66 14.39 7.03 0.99
N VAL A 67 13.11 7.38 1.16
CA VAL A 67 12.34 6.98 2.37
C VAL A 67 12.17 5.46 2.43
N LEU A 68 11.81 4.83 1.30
CA LEU A 68 11.61 3.38 1.20
C LEU A 68 12.91 2.59 1.50
N GLU A 69 14.04 3.06 0.98
CA GLU A 69 15.35 2.44 1.15
C GLU A 69 16.03 2.78 2.50
N GLY A 70 15.56 3.84 3.17
CA GLY A 70 16.11 4.33 4.42
C GLY A 70 15.93 3.34 5.58
N SER A 71 17.04 2.89 6.17
CA SER A 71 17.02 1.96 7.32
C SER A 71 16.47 2.56 8.62
N ARG A 72 16.38 3.89 8.70
CA ARG A 72 15.85 4.63 9.86
C ARG A 72 14.42 5.11 9.68
N SER A 73 13.81 4.81 8.53
CA SER A 73 12.39 5.06 8.28
C SER A 73 11.57 4.02 9.02
N THR A 74 10.44 4.42 9.60
CA THR A 74 9.49 3.45 10.14
C THR A 74 8.91 2.60 9.01
N ALA A 75 8.54 1.36 9.32
CA ALA A 75 7.95 0.45 8.34
C ALA A 75 6.68 1.04 7.69
N LEU A 76 5.90 1.80 8.47
CA LEU A 76 4.72 2.52 8.00
C LEU A 76 5.05 3.52 6.88
N LEU A 77 6.10 4.34 7.07
CA LEU A 77 6.54 5.31 6.06
C LEU A 77 7.10 4.63 4.82
N ALA A 78 7.91 3.58 5.01
CA ALA A 78 8.45 2.78 3.92
C ALA A 78 7.32 2.13 3.09
N GLY A 79 6.30 1.57 3.75
CA GLY A 79 5.12 1.02 3.08
C GLY A 79 4.36 2.07 2.29
N CYS A 80 4.15 3.27 2.86
CA CYS A 80 3.49 4.37 2.16
C CYS A 80 4.29 4.84 0.94
N ALA A 81 5.61 5.00 1.06
CA ALA A 81 6.47 5.38 -0.05
C ALA A 81 6.46 4.34 -1.17
N ALA A 82 6.54 3.04 -0.83
CA ALA A 82 6.41 1.95 -1.81
C ALA A 82 5.07 1.99 -2.55
N HIS A 83 3.97 2.23 -1.82
CA HIS A 83 2.66 2.36 -2.45
C HIS A 83 2.59 3.53 -3.42
N LEU A 84 3.05 4.74 -3.03
CA LEU A 84 3.05 5.91 -3.91
C LEU A 84 3.93 5.70 -5.15
N LEU A 85 5.08 5.03 -5.01
CA LEU A 85 5.94 4.67 -6.15
C LEU A 85 5.28 3.65 -7.08
N TYR A 86 4.57 2.67 -6.51
CA TYR A 86 3.78 1.71 -7.28
C TYR A 86 2.62 2.40 -8.01
N GLU A 87 1.96 3.36 -7.37
CA GLU A 87 0.93 4.17 -8.03
C GLU A 87 1.46 4.97 -9.20
N ALA A 88 2.64 5.56 -9.04
CA ALA A 88 3.32 6.33 -10.07
C ALA A 88 3.96 5.46 -11.17
N GLY A 89 3.81 4.13 -11.13
CA GLY A 89 4.43 3.19 -12.08
C GLY A 89 5.96 3.11 -11.97
N ARG A 90 6.56 3.64 -10.90
CA ARG A 90 8.02 3.59 -10.64
C ARG A 90 8.43 2.28 -9.96
N LEU A 91 7.50 1.64 -9.27
CA LEU A 91 7.64 0.27 -8.78
C LEU A 91 6.71 -0.62 -9.61
N SER A 92 7.25 -1.64 -10.28
CA SER A 92 6.42 -2.60 -11.02
C SER A 92 5.62 -3.49 -10.07
N ALA A 93 4.56 -4.13 -10.57
CA ALA A 93 3.81 -5.13 -9.82
C ALA A 93 4.70 -6.25 -9.28
N GLU A 94 5.61 -6.76 -10.10
CA GLU A 94 6.57 -7.80 -9.71
C GLU A 94 7.53 -7.30 -8.62
N ALA A 95 8.08 -6.09 -8.77
CA ALA A 95 8.98 -5.52 -7.78
C ALA A 95 8.26 -5.23 -6.45
N ALA A 96 7.00 -4.77 -6.51
CA ALA A 96 6.16 -4.56 -5.34
C ALA A 96 5.83 -5.89 -4.63
N ALA A 97 5.49 -6.93 -5.40
CA ALA A 97 5.25 -8.27 -4.85
C ALA A 97 6.51 -8.84 -4.19
N GLY A 98 7.69 -8.71 -4.83
CA GLY A 98 8.97 -9.12 -4.25
C GLY A 98 9.34 -8.33 -2.99
N LEU A 99 9.05 -7.02 -2.97
CA LEU A 99 9.26 -6.17 -1.80
C LEU A 99 8.35 -6.58 -0.64
N LEU A 100 7.07 -6.81 -0.90
CA LEU A 100 6.11 -7.32 0.07
C LEU A 100 6.53 -8.69 0.60
N GLY A 101 6.93 -9.62 -0.27
CA GLY A 101 7.40 -10.95 0.14
C GLY A 101 8.60 -10.89 1.10
N ARG A 102 9.52 -9.95 0.89
CA ARG A 102 10.65 -9.72 1.82
C ARG A 102 10.18 -9.06 3.13
N ARG A 103 9.41 -7.98 3.05
CA ARG A 103 8.97 -7.19 4.22
C ARG A 103 7.95 -7.94 5.08
N LEU A 104 7.22 -8.89 4.52
CA LEU A 104 6.25 -9.72 5.21
C LEU A 104 6.75 -11.15 5.45
N SER A 105 8.07 -11.39 5.33
CA SER A 105 8.65 -12.71 5.56
C SER A 105 8.52 -13.13 7.03
N PRO A 106 8.55 -14.45 7.35
CA PRO A 106 8.52 -14.94 8.73
C PRO A 106 9.66 -14.40 9.61
N GLY A 107 10.78 -13.97 9.00
CA GLY A 107 11.92 -13.41 9.71
C GLY A 107 11.79 -11.93 10.07
N THR A 108 10.77 -11.23 9.56
CA THR A 108 10.52 -9.84 9.89
C THR A 108 9.78 -9.73 11.23
N PRO A 109 10.19 -8.83 12.16
CA PRO A 109 9.43 -8.56 13.36
C PRO A 109 7.97 -8.23 13.03
N VAL A 110 7.06 -8.85 13.78
CA VAL A 110 5.62 -8.79 13.55
C VAL A 110 5.10 -7.36 13.42
N ALA A 111 5.49 -6.46 14.32
CA ALA A 111 5.10 -5.04 14.27
C ALA A 111 5.66 -4.30 13.04
N GLU A 112 6.85 -4.67 12.56
CA GLU A 112 7.44 -4.10 11.35
C GLU A 112 6.67 -4.55 10.10
N ALA A 113 6.35 -5.84 10.00
CA ALA A 113 5.54 -6.38 8.92
C ALA A 113 4.13 -5.71 8.89
N ALA A 114 3.50 -5.57 10.05
CA ALA A 114 2.22 -4.89 10.21
C ALA A 114 2.28 -3.43 9.75
N GLY A 115 3.28 -2.67 10.20
CA GLY A 115 3.47 -1.28 9.81
C GLY A 115 3.68 -1.14 8.31
N PHE A 116 4.51 -1.98 7.69
CA PHE A 116 4.73 -1.96 6.24
C PHE A 116 3.43 -2.29 5.47
N PHE A 117 2.71 -3.32 5.90
CA PHE A 117 1.43 -3.70 5.31
C PHE A 117 0.41 -2.55 5.38
N GLU A 118 0.29 -1.91 6.54
CA GLU A 118 -0.57 -0.74 6.74
C GLU A 118 -0.18 0.42 5.81
N GLY A 119 1.11 0.75 5.77
CA GLY A 119 1.62 1.84 4.95
C GLY A 119 1.30 1.61 3.48
N PHE A 120 1.46 0.37 3.01
CA PHE A 120 1.22 0.01 1.63
C PHE A 120 -0.27 -0.04 1.26
N PHE A 121 -1.12 -0.61 2.12
CA PHE A 121 -2.51 -0.93 1.76
C PHE A 121 -3.59 -0.01 2.36
N SER A 122 -3.27 0.87 3.31
CA SER A 122 -4.26 1.71 4.04
C SER A 122 -5.18 2.55 3.15
N THR A 123 -4.81 2.88 1.91
CA THR A 123 -5.70 3.55 0.92
C THR A 123 -5.80 2.76 -0.39
N ALA A 124 -5.14 1.61 -0.44
CA ALA A 124 -4.88 0.84 -1.65
C ALA A 124 -5.54 -0.54 -1.64
N GLY A 125 -6.46 -0.80 -0.70
CA GLY A 125 -7.15 -2.10 -0.59
C GLY A 125 -7.74 -2.56 -1.93
N GLN A 126 -8.20 -1.61 -2.76
CA GLN A 126 -8.77 -1.88 -4.08
C GLN A 126 -7.75 -2.50 -5.06
N ARG A 127 -6.46 -2.20 -4.90
CA ARG A 127 -5.42 -2.74 -5.79
C ARG A 127 -5.26 -4.26 -5.65
N LEU A 128 -5.57 -4.82 -4.48
CA LEU A 128 -5.64 -6.27 -4.29
C LEU A 128 -6.72 -6.93 -5.16
N ILE A 129 -7.68 -6.18 -5.70
CA ILE A 129 -8.70 -6.72 -6.61
C ILE A 129 -8.13 -6.97 -8.01
N TYR A 130 -7.12 -6.21 -8.43
CA TYR A 130 -6.63 -6.24 -9.80
C TYR A 130 -5.27 -6.95 -9.93
N ASP A 131 -4.41 -6.85 -8.92
CA ASP A 131 -3.05 -7.37 -9.00
C ASP A 131 -2.89 -8.75 -8.33
N ALA A 132 -2.68 -9.79 -9.15
CA ALA A 132 -2.50 -11.16 -8.68
C ALA A 132 -1.18 -11.35 -7.90
N GLY A 133 -0.12 -10.63 -8.25
CA GLY A 133 1.18 -10.71 -7.57
C GLY A 133 1.08 -10.15 -6.15
N LEU A 134 0.44 -9.00 -5.98
CA LEU A 134 0.17 -8.42 -4.66
C LEU A 134 -0.68 -9.35 -3.80
N ARG A 135 -1.74 -9.94 -4.37
CA ARG A 135 -2.56 -10.95 -3.67
C ARG A 135 -1.74 -12.14 -3.20
N SER A 136 -0.88 -12.67 -4.06
CA SER A 136 -0.03 -13.82 -3.72
C SER A 136 0.97 -13.51 -2.60
N ALA A 137 1.53 -12.30 -2.58
CA ALA A 137 2.44 -11.87 -1.52
C ALA A 137 1.71 -11.75 -0.17
N VAL A 138 0.51 -11.15 -0.17
CA VAL A 138 -0.33 -11.04 1.03
C VAL A 138 -0.80 -12.42 1.53
N ASP A 139 -1.22 -13.31 0.62
CA ASP A 139 -1.60 -14.68 0.96
C ASP A 139 -0.45 -15.47 1.58
N SER A 140 0.76 -15.35 1.02
CA SER A 140 1.95 -16.04 1.54
C SER A 140 2.31 -15.58 2.95
N TRP A 141 2.19 -14.27 3.23
CA TRP A 141 2.37 -13.73 4.57
C TRP A 141 1.30 -14.22 5.54
N LEU A 142 0.03 -14.16 5.14
CA LEU A 142 -1.06 -14.61 6.01
C LEU A 142 -0.97 -16.11 6.36
N LYS A 143 -0.32 -16.92 5.51
CA LYS A 143 0.01 -18.32 5.79
C LYS A 143 1.20 -18.52 6.72
N SER A 144 2.12 -17.57 6.79
CA SER A 144 3.28 -17.68 7.69
C SER A 144 2.96 -17.30 9.12
N LEU A 145 1.85 -16.59 9.36
CA LEU A 145 1.39 -16.26 10.71
C LEU A 145 0.84 -17.51 11.41
N ASP A 146 1.29 -17.74 12.65
CA ASP A 146 0.62 -18.65 13.56
C ASP A 146 -0.73 -18.06 14.04
N GLU A 147 -1.48 -18.81 14.84
CA GLU A 147 -2.81 -18.41 15.27
C GLU A 147 -2.81 -17.13 16.11
N ASP A 148 -1.89 -17.01 17.06
CA ASP A 148 -1.78 -15.85 17.95
C ASP A 148 -1.35 -14.60 17.17
N ALA A 149 -0.36 -14.73 16.29
CA ALA A 149 0.07 -13.66 15.40
C ALA A 149 -1.08 -13.27 14.47
N PHE A 150 -1.79 -14.22 13.85
CA PHE A 150 -2.92 -13.91 12.99
C PHE A 150 -4.00 -13.11 13.72
N ILE A 151 -4.39 -13.54 14.93
CA ILE A 151 -5.40 -12.85 15.77
C ILE A 151 -4.96 -11.42 16.08
N ALA A 152 -3.68 -11.21 16.40
CA ALA A 152 -3.13 -9.89 16.69
C ALA A 152 -3.22 -8.91 15.49
N HIS A 153 -3.27 -9.42 14.24
CA HIS A 153 -3.36 -8.58 13.02
C HIS A 153 -4.80 -8.37 12.53
N LEU A 154 -5.79 -9.07 13.07
CA LEU A 154 -7.19 -8.91 12.67
C LEU A 154 -7.68 -7.45 12.69
N PRO A 155 -7.34 -6.61 13.70
CA PRO A 155 -7.75 -5.20 13.68
C PRO A 155 -7.17 -4.42 12.50
N LEU A 156 -5.89 -4.64 12.18
CA LEU A 156 -5.22 -4.01 11.04
C LEU A 156 -5.84 -4.45 9.72
N LEU A 157 -6.00 -5.75 9.52
CA LEU A 157 -6.62 -6.32 8.32
C LEU A 157 -8.03 -5.77 8.14
N ARG A 158 -8.84 -5.74 9.21
CA ARG A 158 -10.19 -5.18 9.18
C ARG A 158 -10.19 -3.71 8.74
N ARG A 159 -9.28 -2.88 9.26
CA ARG A 159 -9.15 -1.47 8.88
C ARG A 159 -8.71 -1.27 7.43
N VAL A 160 -7.76 -2.08 6.94
CA VAL A 160 -7.32 -2.00 5.54
C VAL A 160 -8.44 -2.40 4.59
N PHE A 161 -9.20 -3.45 4.93
CA PHE A 161 -10.29 -3.93 4.08
C PHE A 161 -11.60 -3.17 4.27
N SER A 162 -11.80 -2.43 5.37
CA SER A 162 -13.00 -1.58 5.55
C SER A 162 -13.08 -0.44 4.56
N ASN A 163 -11.94 -0.05 3.96
CA ASN A 163 -11.88 0.97 2.91
C ASN A 163 -12.40 0.47 1.56
N LEU A 164 -12.67 -0.83 1.43
CA LEU A 164 -13.35 -1.40 0.27
C LEU A 164 -14.85 -1.34 0.47
N ASP A 165 -15.61 -0.91 -0.53
CA ASP A 165 -17.06 -1.00 -0.52
C ASP A 165 -17.57 -2.46 -0.65
N SER A 166 -18.88 -2.67 -0.53
CA SER A 166 -19.47 -4.01 -0.61
C SER A 166 -19.23 -4.73 -1.95
N MET A 167 -19.17 -3.99 -3.07
CA MET A 167 -18.90 -4.56 -4.40
C MET A 167 -17.42 -4.90 -4.54
N GLU A 168 -16.53 -4.06 -4.05
CA GLU A 168 -15.08 -4.23 -4.04
C GLU A 168 -14.67 -5.42 -3.17
N ARG A 169 -15.23 -5.56 -1.97
CA ARG A 169 -15.01 -6.73 -1.11
C ARG A 169 -15.47 -8.01 -1.81
N ARG A 170 -16.62 -7.97 -2.50
CA ARG A 170 -17.09 -9.11 -3.28
C ARG A 170 -16.15 -9.46 -4.43
N ARG A 171 -15.67 -8.46 -5.19
CA ARG A 171 -14.69 -8.67 -6.28
C ARG A 171 -13.36 -9.21 -5.77
N LEU A 172 -12.87 -8.71 -4.63
CA LEU A 172 -11.68 -9.24 -3.98
C LEU A 172 -11.89 -10.72 -3.65
N ILE A 173 -12.99 -11.06 -2.98
CA ILE A 173 -13.36 -12.43 -2.64
C ILE A 173 -13.43 -13.31 -3.90
N GLU A 174 -14.11 -12.85 -4.95
CA GLU A 174 -14.23 -13.58 -6.23
C GLU A 174 -12.87 -13.79 -6.91
N ALA A 175 -12.06 -12.73 -7.02
CA ALA A 175 -10.73 -12.75 -7.61
C ALA A 175 -9.84 -13.77 -6.91
N VAL A 176 -9.93 -13.85 -5.59
CA VAL A 176 -9.06 -14.76 -4.85
C VAL A 176 -9.62 -16.18 -4.76
N LEU A 177 -10.93 -16.38 -4.82
CA LEU A 177 -11.53 -17.72 -4.90
C LEU A 177 -11.37 -18.39 -6.27
N GLY A 178 -10.71 -17.73 -7.22
CA GLY A 178 -10.62 -18.15 -8.62
C GLY A 178 -11.98 -18.14 -9.33
N ARG A 179 -13.00 -17.53 -8.70
CA ARG A 179 -14.35 -17.41 -9.26
C ARG A 179 -14.41 -16.10 -10.03
N ALA A 180 -13.69 -16.04 -11.16
CA ALA A 180 -13.69 -14.85 -12.00
C ALA A 180 -15.10 -14.57 -12.54
N ALA A 181 -15.84 -13.65 -11.91
CA ALA A 181 -16.90 -12.95 -12.60
C ALA A 181 -16.22 -12.07 -13.66
N ARG A 182 -16.29 -12.51 -14.93
CA ARG A 182 -15.92 -11.78 -16.15
C ARG A 182 -14.93 -10.62 -15.93
N LEU A 183 -13.63 -10.94 -15.87
CA LEU A 183 -12.59 -9.94 -16.10
C LEU A 183 -12.81 -9.33 -17.51
N PRO A 184 -12.45 -8.05 -17.74
CA PRO A 184 -12.41 -7.48 -19.09
C PRO A 184 -11.63 -8.41 -20.03
N ALA A 185 -12.10 -8.54 -21.27
CA ALA A 185 -11.54 -9.48 -22.23
C ALA A 185 -10.02 -9.28 -22.39
N GLY A 186 -9.24 -10.35 -22.14
CA GLY A 186 -7.80 -10.36 -22.38
C GLY A 186 -6.92 -10.84 -21.22
N LEU A 187 -7.46 -11.08 -20.02
CA LEU A 187 -6.68 -11.58 -18.88
C LEU A 187 -7.23 -12.94 -18.40
N THR A 188 -6.44 -14.00 -18.57
CA THR A 188 -6.74 -15.34 -18.09
C THR A 188 -6.20 -15.54 -16.67
N PRO A 189 -7.05 -15.92 -15.69
CA PRO A 189 -6.57 -16.33 -14.37
C PRO A 189 -5.75 -17.61 -14.47
N THR A 190 -4.59 -17.65 -13.83
CA THR A 190 -3.78 -18.87 -13.67
C THR A 190 -4.45 -19.84 -12.71
N PRO A 191 -4.53 -21.14 -13.04
CA PRO A 191 -5.30 -22.12 -12.27
C PRO A 191 -4.47 -22.68 -11.11
N ASP A 192 -4.20 -21.89 -10.06
CA ASP A 192 -3.81 -22.47 -8.74
C ASP A 192 -3.84 -21.53 -7.53
N SER A 193 -4.25 -20.25 -7.66
CA SER A 193 -4.20 -19.31 -6.53
C SER A 193 -5.41 -19.41 -5.57
N GLY A 194 -6.31 -20.38 -5.76
CA GLY A 194 -7.67 -20.34 -5.21
C GLY A 194 -7.96 -21.21 -3.98
N GLU A 195 -7.29 -22.35 -3.80
CA GLU A 195 -7.60 -23.27 -2.70
C GLU A 195 -7.10 -22.78 -1.34
N ALA A 196 -5.95 -22.11 -1.34
CA ALA A 196 -5.29 -21.71 -0.10
C ALA A 196 -5.95 -20.47 0.53
N TRP A 197 -6.38 -19.52 -0.30
CA TRP A 197 -7.15 -18.37 0.15
C TRP A 197 -8.60 -18.71 0.52
N ARG A 198 -9.18 -19.83 0.04
CA ARG A 198 -10.48 -20.32 0.54
C ARG A 198 -10.47 -20.50 2.06
N ARG A 199 -9.45 -21.16 2.60
CA ARG A 199 -9.28 -21.36 4.06
C ARG A 199 -9.09 -20.03 4.79
N HIS A 200 -8.39 -19.10 4.16
CA HIS A 200 -8.14 -17.79 4.74
C HIS A 200 -9.38 -16.89 4.68
N LEU A 201 -10.22 -17.00 3.65
CA LEU A 201 -11.54 -16.34 3.55
C LEU A 201 -12.59 -16.93 4.47
N GLU A 202 -12.48 -18.17 4.93
CA GLU A 202 -13.32 -18.63 6.04
C GLU A 202 -13.00 -17.86 7.32
N ARG A 203 -11.72 -17.47 7.51
CA ARG A 203 -11.25 -16.66 8.65
C ARG A 203 -11.43 -15.14 8.46
N LEU A 204 -11.21 -14.62 7.25
CA LEU A 204 -11.37 -13.21 6.88
C LEU A 204 -12.78 -12.85 6.40
N GLY A 205 -13.59 -13.83 6.02
CA GLY A 205 -14.94 -13.66 5.51
C GLY A 205 -15.83 -12.86 6.47
N PRO A 206 -15.81 -13.12 7.79
CA PRO A 206 -16.48 -12.29 8.78
C PRO A 206 -15.96 -10.84 8.84
N LEU A 207 -14.68 -10.59 8.51
CA LEU A 207 -14.09 -9.23 8.48
C LEU A 207 -14.47 -8.46 7.21
N LEU A 208 -14.59 -9.16 6.08
CA LEU A 208 -14.97 -8.59 4.78
C LEU A 208 -16.50 -8.44 4.63
N MET A 209 -17.29 -9.23 5.34
CA MET A 209 -18.76 -9.19 5.32
C MET A 209 -19.33 -8.43 6.53
N GLY A 210 -18.57 -8.32 7.62
CA GLY A 210 -18.92 -7.59 8.85
C GLY A 210 -18.72 -6.09 8.72
N GLY A 211 -19.60 -5.44 7.95
CA GLY A 211 -19.70 -4.00 7.83
C GLY A 211 -21.16 -3.58 7.72
N ASN A 212 -21.99 -4.03 8.67
CA ASN A 212 -23.28 -3.43 9.01
C ASN A 212 -23.70 -3.97 10.39
N GLY A 213 -23.63 -3.13 11.42
CA GLY A 213 -24.06 -3.54 12.76
C GLY A 213 -23.66 -2.62 13.92
N ASN A 214 -24.18 -1.39 13.90
CA ASN A 214 -24.62 -0.55 15.04
C ASN A 214 -23.62 0.01 16.06
N GLY A 215 -23.66 1.35 16.22
CA GLY A 215 -23.04 2.15 17.29
C GLY A 215 -22.85 3.59 16.86
#